data_AF-A0A948L5X1-F1
#
_entry.id   AF-A0A948L5X1-F1
#
_cell.length_a   1.000
_cell.length_b   1.000
_cell.length_c   1.000
_cell.angle_alpha   90.00
_cell.angle_beta   90.00
_cell.angle_gamma   90.00
#
_symmetry.space_group_name_H-M   'P 1'
#
loop_
_entity.id
_entity.type
_entity.pdbx_description
1 polymer ?
#
loop_
_entity_poly.entity_id
_entity_poly.type
_entity_poly.pdbx_seq_one_letter_code
_entity_poly.pdbx_strand_id
1 'polypeptide(L)'
;GNSVRAGLADQFNELRDQLDKLADDASFNGINLLRGDKLTITFNETGTSAIDIQTKDGETVNALNLGVPTQLEEKQLDSDVTVDGLLKDLKTALDDVRSQASTFGSNLSIVQNRKSFTTAMIDTLETGAGNLTLADMNTEAANLLALQTRQQLSQNSLSLASQADQSILQLLR
;
A
#
# COMPACT_ATOMS: atom_id res chain seq x y z
N GLY A 1 30.10 -16.93 43.10
CA GLY A 1 30.82 -16.81 41.82
C GLY A 1 30.10 -17.58 40.75
N ASN A 2 30.24 -18.91 40.76
CA ASN A 2 29.74 -19.78 39.69
C ASN A 2 28.20 -19.77 39.52
N SER A 3 27.45 -19.92 40.61
CA SER A 3 25.97 -19.98 40.56
C SER A 3 25.30 -18.70 40.03
N VAL A 4 25.91 -17.53 40.26
CA VAL A 4 25.40 -16.26 39.73
C VAL A 4 25.64 -16.18 38.22
N ARG A 5 26.81 -16.61 37.75
CA ARG A 5 27.12 -16.65 36.31
C ARG A 5 26.29 -17.69 35.56
N ALA A 6 26.06 -18.85 36.17
CA ALA A 6 25.10 -19.84 35.65
C ALA A 6 23.72 -19.22 35.46
N GLY A 7 23.17 -18.57 36.50
CA GLY A 7 21.87 -17.91 36.41
C GLY A 7 21.80 -16.79 35.36
N LEU A 8 22.87 -16.00 35.19
CA LEU A 8 22.94 -14.98 34.15
C LEU A 8 23.01 -15.59 32.74
N ALA A 9 23.76 -16.69 32.58
CA ALA A 9 23.82 -17.41 31.32
C ALA A 9 22.45 -18.01 30.95
N ASP A 10 21.74 -18.58 31.92
CA ASP A 10 20.38 -19.10 31.73
C ASP A 10 19.41 -17.98 31.31
N GLN A 11 19.42 -16.83 31.99
CA GLN A 11 18.60 -15.67 31.62
C GLN A 11 18.91 -15.14 30.21
N PHE A 12 20.19 -15.09 29.84
CA PHE A 12 20.60 -14.70 28.50
C PHE A 12 20.04 -15.64 27.45
N ASN A 13 20.16 -16.96 27.66
CA ASN A 13 19.66 -17.98 26.74
C ASN A 13 18.13 -17.89 26.61
N GLU A 14 17.41 -17.65 27.71
CA GLU A 14 15.96 -17.47 27.69
C GLU A 14 15.53 -16.23 26.90
N LEU A 15 16.20 -15.08 27.10
CA LEU A 15 15.92 -13.86 26.34
C LEU A 15 16.26 -14.02 24.85
N ARG A 16 17.34 -14.73 24.53
CA ARG A 16 17.70 -15.08 23.15
C ARG A 16 16.60 -15.95 22.52
N ASP A 17 16.12 -16.97 23.22
CA ASP A 17 15.00 -17.79 22.74
C ASP A 17 13.72 -16.99 22.53
N GLN A 18 13.44 -16.01 23.40
CA GLN A 18 12.31 -15.10 23.21
C GLN A 18 12.49 -14.20 21.99
N LEU A 19 13.71 -13.74 21.69
CA LEU A 19 14.02 -12.98 20.48
C LEU A 19 13.73 -13.81 19.23
N ASP A 20 14.21 -15.05 19.18
CA ASP A 20 13.99 -15.95 18.04
C ASP A 20 12.50 -16.25 17.85
N LYS A 21 11.77 -16.53 18.95
CA LYS A 21 10.31 -16.72 18.92
C LYS A 21 9.57 -15.48 18.43
N LEU A 22 9.95 -14.29 18.88
CA LEU A 22 9.32 -13.04 18.44
C LEU A 22 9.51 -12.83 16.93
N ALA A 23 10.71 -13.11 16.42
CA ALA A 23 10.97 -13.05 14.98
C ALA A 23 10.13 -14.07 14.22
N ASP A 24 9.97 -15.29 14.75
CA ASP A 24 9.14 -16.33 14.14
C ASP A 24 7.63 -16.02 14.16
N ASP A 25 7.15 -15.33 15.21
CA ASP A 25 5.73 -15.02 15.41
C ASP A 25 5.26 -13.77 14.64
N ALA A 26 6.17 -12.93 14.14
CA ALA A 26 5.90 -11.65 13.49
C ALA A 26 5.24 -11.72 12.09
N SER A 27 4.45 -12.76 11.83
CA SER A 27 3.78 -12.99 10.55
C SER A 27 2.52 -12.11 10.36
N PHE A 28 2.26 -11.70 9.13
CA PHE A 28 1.03 -11.04 8.71
C PHE A 28 0.53 -11.66 7.42
N ASN A 29 -0.72 -12.15 7.41
CA ASN A 29 -1.34 -12.82 6.26
C ASN A 29 -0.47 -13.92 5.61
N GLY A 30 0.29 -14.65 6.43
CA GLY A 30 1.16 -15.73 5.97
C GLY A 30 2.54 -15.30 5.43
N ILE A 31 2.89 -14.02 5.53
CA ILE A 31 4.23 -13.50 5.21
C ILE A 31 4.92 -13.08 6.51
N ASN A 32 6.10 -13.59 6.78
CA ASN A 32 6.95 -13.16 7.87
C ASN A 32 8.27 -12.59 7.33
N LEU A 33 8.34 -11.26 7.26
CA LEU A 33 9.54 -10.56 6.79
C LEU A 33 10.76 -10.84 7.68
N LEU A 34 10.59 -11.08 8.98
CA LEU A 34 11.69 -11.40 9.89
C LEU A 34 12.20 -12.84 9.72
N ARG A 35 11.45 -13.72 9.06
CA ARG A 35 11.91 -15.04 8.60
C ARG A 35 12.57 -15.01 7.22
N GLY A 36 12.73 -13.82 6.65
CA GLY A 36 13.26 -13.65 5.31
C GLY A 36 12.24 -13.88 4.20
N ASP A 37 10.94 -13.97 4.50
CA ASP A 37 9.93 -14.00 3.45
C ASP A 37 9.94 -12.68 2.66
N LYS A 38 9.63 -12.80 1.38
CA LYS A 38 9.62 -11.68 0.44
C LYS A 38 8.19 -11.17 0.22
N LEU A 39 7.98 -9.87 0.46
CA LEU A 39 6.75 -9.17 0.09
C LEU A 39 6.97 -8.33 -1.17
N THR A 40 6.38 -8.74 -2.28
CA THR A 40 6.36 -7.95 -3.51
C THR A 40 5.12 -7.06 -3.55
N ILE A 41 5.31 -5.75 -3.70
CA ILE A 41 4.23 -4.78 -3.88
C ILE A 41 4.33 -4.22 -5.30
N THR A 42 3.30 -4.47 -6.09
CA THR A 42 3.19 -3.95 -7.46
C THR A 42 2.47 -2.59 -7.45
N PHE A 43 3.01 -1.63 -8.20
CA PHE A 43 2.49 -0.27 -8.28
C PHE A 43 1.71 0.04 -9.56
N ASN A 44 1.61 -0.90 -10.49
CA ASN A 44 0.86 -0.75 -11.74
C ASN A 44 0.23 -2.07 -12.19
N GLU A 45 -0.76 -1.97 -13.08
CA GLU A 45 -1.56 -3.10 -13.54
C GLU A 45 -0.76 -4.10 -14.39
N THR A 46 0.34 -3.64 -14.98
CA THR A 46 1.20 -4.44 -15.86
C THR A 46 2.29 -5.22 -15.12
N GLY A 47 2.47 -5.00 -13.82
CA GLY A 47 3.53 -5.67 -13.04
C GLY A 47 4.94 -5.13 -13.28
N THR A 48 5.11 -4.13 -14.16
CA THR A 48 6.41 -3.60 -14.56
C THR A 48 7.04 -2.66 -13.53
N SER A 49 6.24 -2.14 -12.59
CA SER A 49 6.71 -1.33 -11.46
C SER A 49 6.36 -2.02 -10.16
N ALA A 50 7.37 -2.43 -9.41
CA ALA A 50 7.21 -3.11 -8.13
C ALA A 50 8.36 -2.79 -7.17
N ILE A 51 8.14 -3.04 -5.90
CA ILE A 51 9.17 -3.10 -4.87
C ILE A 51 9.13 -4.46 -4.20
N ASP A 52 10.30 -5.02 -3.95
CA ASP A 52 10.48 -6.23 -3.16
C ASP A 52 10.99 -5.84 -1.77
N ILE A 53 10.25 -6.23 -0.74
CA ILE A 53 10.59 -5.97 0.66
C ILE A 53 10.98 -7.31 1.29
N GLN A 54 12.21 -7.38 1.78
CA GLN A 54 12.79 -8.57 2.39
C GLN A 54 13.89 -8.16 3.37
N THR A 55 14.27 -9.04 4.29
CA THR A 55 15.50 -8.87 5.06
C THR A 55 16.73 -8.90 4.18
N LYS A 56 17.82 -8.34 4.70
CA LYS A 56 19.13 -8.45 4.07
C LYS A 56 19.44 -9.93 3.76
N ASP A 57 19.83 -10.17 2.50
CA ASP A 57 20.16 -11.48 1.95
C ASP A 57 19.02 -12.54 2.01
N GLY A 58 17.81 -12.15 2.41
CA GLY A 58 16.67 -13.06 2.55
C GLY A 58 16.76 -13.98 3.77
N GLU A 59 17.60 -13.64 4.74
CA GLU A 59 17.85 -14.45 5.91
C GLU A 59 16.91 -14.11 7.08
N THR A 60 16.66 -15.09 7.94
CA THR A 60 15.91 -14.88 9.19
C THR A 60 16.68 -13.96 10.15
N VAL A 61 15.99 -13.05 10.81
CA VAL A 61 16.51 -12.23 11.91
C VAL A 61 16.41 -13.03 13.21
N ASN A 62 17.38 -13.90 13.45
CA ASN A 62 17.51 -14.70 14.67
C ASN A 62 18.91 -14.53 15.27
N ALA A 63 19.10 -15.04 16.49
CA ALA A 63 20.37 -14.94 17.20
C ALA A 63 21.55 -15.48 16.37
N LEU A 64 21.36 -16.63 15.70
CA LEU A 64 22.40 -17.25 14.87
C LEU A 64 22.87 -16.32 13.73
N ASN A 65 21.93 -15.77 12.96
CA ASN A 65 22.22 -14.91 11.80
C ASN A 65 22.68 -13.51 12.23
N LEU A 66 22.34 -13.08 13.44
CA LEU A 66 22.85 -11.86 14.06
C LEU A 66 24.24 -12.04 14.70
N GLY A 67 24.81 -13.24 14.66
CA GLY A 67 26.12 -13.54 15.25
C GLY A 67 26.11 -13.59 16.78
N VAL A 68 24.93 -13.69 17.40
CA VAL A 68 24.78 -13.86 18.84
C VAL A 68 24.93 -15.34 19.19
N PRO A 69 25.69 -15.71 20.24
CA PRO A 69 25.84 -17.10 20.65
C PRO A 69 24.49 -17.79 20.91
N THR A 70 24.27 -18.93 20.26
CA THR A 70 23.05 -19.75 20.42
C THR A 70 23.02 -20.51 21.75
N GLN A 71 24.11 -20.53 22.49
CA GLN A 71 24.18 -20.99 23.87
C GLN A 71 25.30 -20.26 24.59
N LEU A 72 24.98 -19.68 25.73
CA LEU A 72 25.94 -19.10 26.66
C LEU A 72 26.09 -20.03 27.87
N GLU A 73 27.34 -20.32 28.23
CA GLU A 73 27.76 -21.11 29.38
C GLU A 73 28.41 -20.22 30.43
N GLU A 74 28.33 -20.60 31.71
CA GLU A 74 28.90 -19.84 32.83
C GLU A 74 30.40 -19.54 32.68
N LYS A 75 31.15 -20.41 32.00
CA LYS A 75 32.59 -20.27 31.74
C LYS A 75 32.89 -19.10 30.79
N GLN A 76 31.97 -18.78 29.90
CA GLN A 76 32.11 -17.64 28.97
C GLN A 76 31.94 -16.30 29.70
N LEU A 77 31.49 -16.31 30.96
CA LEU A 77 31.37 -15.14 31.83
C LEU A 77 32.50 -15.06 32.88
N ASP A 78 33.56 -15.86 32.76
CA ASP A 78 34.62 -15.97 33.77
C ASP A 78 35.75 -14.93 33.60
N SER A 79 35.86 -14.29 32.42
CA SER A 79 36.89 -13.30 32.12
C SER A 79 36.31 -12.06 31.45
N ASP A 80 36.86 -10.90 31.77
CA ASP A 80 36.52 -9.63 31.12
C ASP A 80 36.70 -9.71 29.58
N VAL A 81 37.72 -10.44 29.11
CA VAL A 81 37.97 -10.60 27.66
C VAL A 81 36.80 -11.29 26.95
N THR A 82 36.21 -12.33 27.56
CA THR A 82 35.09 -13.06 26.96
C THR A 82 33.78 -12.27 27.07
N VAL A 83 33.59 -11.53 28.17
CA VAL A 83 32.45 -10.64 28.36
C VAL A 83 32.47 -9.47 27.38
N ASP A 84 33.64 -8.85 27.17
CA ASP A 84 33.82 -7.77 26.18
C ASP A 84 33.58 -8.26 24.75
N GLY A 85 33.98 -9.50 24.45
CA GLY A 85 33.65 -10.17 23.19
C GLY A 85 32.14 -10.31 22.99
N LEU A 86 31.43 -10.86 23.99
CA LEU A 86 29.97 -11.00 23.95
C LEU A 86 29.26 -9.65 23.79
N LEU A 87 29.72 -8.61 24.49
CA LEU A 87 29.16 -7.26 24.36
C LEU A 87 29.36 -6.71 22.94
N LYS A 88 30.51 -6.99 22.32
CA LYS A 88 30.77 -6.59 20.94
C LYS A 88 29.84 -7.32 19.96
N ASP A 89 29.63 -8.62 20.13
CA ASP A 89 28.72 -9.40 19.28
C ASP A 89 27.28 -8.88 19.40
N LEU A 90 26.80 -8.61 20.62
CA LEU A 90 25.49 -8.00 20.86
C LEU A 90 25.37 -6.60 20.26
N LYS A 91 26.45 -5.81 20.29
CA LYS A 91 26.46 -4.49 19.67
C LYS A 91 26.35 -4.58 18.15
N THR A 92 27.07 -5.50 17.52
CA THR A 92 26.95 -5.74 16.08
C THR A 92 25.54 -6.20 15.71
N ALA A 93 24.99 -7.18 16.44
CA ALA A 93 23.61 -7.65 16.26
C ALA A 93 22.59 -6.50 16.34
N LEU A 94 22.73 -5.62 17.34
CA LEU A 94 21.86 -4.45 17.50
C LEU A 94 21.98 -3.47 16.32
N ASP A 95 23.20 -3.22 15.85
CA ASP A 95 23.45 -2.32 14.73
C ASP A 95 22.89 -2.91 13.41
N ASP A 96 22.95 -4.24 13.22
CA ASP A 96 22.32 -4.94 12.10
C ASP A 96 20.79 -4.86 12.13
N VAL A 97 20.16 -5.10 13.29
CA VAL A 97 18.70 -4.95 13.45
C VAL A 97 18.26 -3.51 13.18
N ARG A 98 19.03 -2.51 13.63
CA ARG A 98 18.75 -1.09 13.34
C ARG A 98 18.88 -0.77 11.86
N SER A 99 19.89 -1.32 11.19
CA SER A 99 20.05 -1.18 9.74
C SER A 99 18.85 -1.77 9.00
N GLN A 100 18.42 -2.99 9.38
CA GLN A 100 17.24 -3.63 8.80
C GLN A 100 15.96 -2.81 9.02
N ALA A 101 15.75 -2.30 10.24
CA ALA A 101 14.62 -1.43 10.55
C ALA A 101 14.64 -0.13 9.73
N SER A 102 15.80 0.47 9.53
CA SER A 102 15.96 1.67 8.67
C SER A 102 15.63 1.37 7.21
N THR A 103 16.02 0.20 6.70
CA THR A 103 15.68 -0.25 5.34
C THR A 103 14.18 -0.44 5.20
N PHE A 104 13.52 -1.12 6.15
CA PHE A 104 12.07 -1.26 6.15
C PHE A 104 11.33 0.09 6.29
N GLY A 105 11.84 1.01 7.11
CA GLY A 105 11.30 2.37 7.21
C GLY A 105 11.37 3.13 5.88
N SER A 106 12.50 3.01 5.17
CA SER A 106 12.67 3.62 3.84
C SER A 106 11.72 3.01 2.80
N ASN A 107 11.58 1.69 2.79
CA ASN A 107 10.62 0.98 1.93
C ASN A 107 9.17 1.42 2.22
N LEU A 108 8.80 1.56 3.49
CA LEU A 108 7.49 2.05 3.90
C LEU A 108 7.23 3.47 3.37
N SER A 109 8.21 4.38 3.47
CA SER A 109 8.08 5.73 2.89
C SER A 109 7.88 5.71 1.38
N ILE A 110 8.58 4.83 0.65
CA ILE A 110 8.39 4.65 -0.79
C ILE A 110 6.95 4.20 -1.08
N VAL A 111 6.46 3.17 -0.38
CA VAL A 111 5.11 2.64 -0.56
C VAL A 111 4.05 3.70 -0.24
N GLN A 112 4.22 4.48 0.83
CA GLN A 112 3.31 5.56 1.18
C GLN A 112 3.28 6.65 0.11
N ASN A 113 4.45 7.07 -0.39
CA ASN A 113 4.53 8.07 -1.47
C ASN A 113 3.86 7.57 -2.76
N ARG A 114 4.09 6.30 -3.13
CA ARG A 114 3.45 5.68 -4.31
C ARG A 114 1.94 5.56 -4.14
N LYS A 115 1.46 5.23 -2.94
CA LYS A 115 0.04 5.22 -2.61
C LYS A 115 -0.57 6.60 -2.82
N SER A 116 0.00 7.64 -2.22
CA SER A 116 -0.50 9.02 -2.35
C SER A 116 -0.52 9.51 -3.81
N PHE A 117 0.55 9.25 -4.57
CA PHE A 117 0.61 9.58 -5.99
C PHE A 117 -0.50 8.87 -6.78
N THR A 118 -0.70 7.57 -6.53
CA THR A 118 -1.70 6.78 -7.25
C THR A 118 -3.11 7.26 -6.92
N THR A 119 -3.40 7.58 -5.65
CA THR A 119 -4.68 8.19 -5.25
C THR A 119 -4.91 9.52 -5.97
N ALA A 120 -3.93 10.43 -5.95
CA ALA A 120 -4.08 11.72 -6.64
C ALA A 120 -4.27 11.56 -8.16
N MET A 121 -3.61 10.57 -8.76
CA MET A 121 -3.78 10.25 -10.18
C MET A 121 -5.19 9.71 -10.47
N ILE A 122 -5.72 8.84 -9.61
CA ILE A 122 -7.11 8.36 -9.71
C ILE A 122 -8.09 9.52 -9.64
N ASP A 123 -7.97 10.40 -8.64
CA ASP A 123 -8.87 11.55 -8.46
C ASP A 123 -8.85 12.50 -9.68
N THR A 124 -7.66 12.71 -10.25
CA THR A 124 -7.46 13.54 -11.45
C THR A 124 -8.13 12.89 -12.68
N LEU A 125 -7.95 11.59 -12.86
CA LEU A 125 -8.54 10.85 -13.98
C LEU A 125 -10.06 10.75 -13.85
N GLU A 126 -10.60 10.58 -12.64
CA GLU A 126 -12.04 10.58 -12.38
C GLU A 126 -12.65 11.94 -12.71
N THR A 127 -12.02 13.03 -12.26
CA THR A 127 -12.44 14.39 -12.59
C THR A 127 -12.35 14.66 -14.09
N GLY A 128 -11.26 14.26 -14.75
CA GLY A 128 -11.07 14.43 -16.19
C GLY A 128 -12.08 13.64 -17.01
N ALA A 129 -12.37 12.39 -16.63
CA ALA A 129 -13.41 11.58 -17.24
C ALA A 129 -14.79 12.22 -17.04
N GLY A 130 -15.06 12.77 -15.85
CA GLY A 130 -16.25 13.56 -15.58
C GLY A 130 -16.38 14.72 -16.55
N ASN A 131 -15.36 15.57 -16.68
CA ASN A 131 -15.39 16.71 -17.59
C ASN A 131 -15.58 16.34 -19.08
N LEU A 132 -15.13 15.16 -19.51
CA LEU A 132 -15.31 14.68 -20.89
C LEU A 132 -16.69 14.04 -21.14
N THR A 133 -17.37 13.58 -20.09
CA THR A 133 -18.62 12.81 -20.21
C THR A 133 -19.84 13.55 -19.68
N LEU A 134 -19.67 14.46 -18.72
CA LEU A 134 -20.75 15.30 -18.21
C LEU A 134 -21.13 16.33 -19.27
N ALA A 135 -22.39 16.25 -19.71
CA ALA A 135 -23.01 17.30 -20.49
C ALA A 135 -23.25 18.55 -19.61
N ASP A 136 -23.05 19.73 -20.18
CA ASP A 136 -23.42 20.98 -19.52
C ASP A 136 -24.95 21.08 -19.44
N MET A 137 -25.49 20.97 -18.22
CA MET A 137 -26.93 21.03 -17.97
C MET A 137 -27.57 22.32 -18.47
N ASN A 138 -26.85 23.46 -18.50
CA ASN A 138 -27.41 24.71 -19.02
C ASN A 138 -27.59 24.65 -20.54
N THR A 139 -26.58 24.11 -21.24
CA THR A 139 -26.63 23.93 -22.69
C THR A 139 -27.69 22.90 -23.06
N GLU A 140 -27.76 21.77 -22.34
CA GLU A 140 -28.78 20.74 -22.56
C GLU A 140 -30.19 21.27 -22.25
N ALA A 141 -30.36 22.07 -21.19
CA ALA A 141 -31.64 22.71 -20.86
C ALA A 141 -32.07 23.74 -21.92
N ALA A 142 -31.13 24.54 -22.44
CA ALA A 142 -31.41 25.47 -23.53
C ALA A 142 -31.78 24.74 -24.82
N ASN A 143 -31.07 23.66 -25.16
CA ASN A 143 -31.41 22.80 -26.30
C ASN A 143 -32.78 22.13 -26.14
N LEU A 144 -33.10 21.64 -24.95
CA LEU A 144 -34.41 21.07 -24.61
C LEU A 144 -35.53 22.11 -24.79
N LEU A 145 -35.35 23.32 -24.27
CA LEU A 145 -36.32 24.40 -24.41
C LEU A 145 -36.50 24.82 -25.87
N ALA A 146 -35.41 24.94 -26.61
CA ALA A 146 -35.44 25.23 -28.04
C ALA A 146 -36.16 24.11 -28.82
N LEU A 147 -35.93 22.85 -28.47
CA LEU A 147 -36.60 21.69 -29.06
C LEU A 147 -38.11 21.70 -28.76
N GLN A 148 -38.50 21.93 -27.51
CA GLN A 148 -39.91 22.05 -27.11
C GLN A 148 -40.61 23.19 -27.87
N THR A 149 -39.94 24.34 -28.01
CA THR A 149 -40.45 25.49 -28.78
C THR A 149 -40.62 25.13 -30.26
N ARG A 150 -39.63 24.46 -30.87
CA ARG A 150 -39.73 23.97 -32.25
C ARG A 150 -40.86 22.97 -32.45
N GLN A 151 -41.07 22.05 -31.49
CA GLN A 151 -42.18 21.09 -31.56
C GLN A 151 -43.54 21.78 -31.46
N GLN A 152 -43.69 22.77 -30.57
CA GLN A 152 -44.93 23.54 -30.45
C GLN A 152 -45.21 24.35 -31.72
N LEU A 153 -44.19 24.98 -32.30
CA LEU A 153 -44.30 25.64 -33.60
C LEU A 153 -44.69 24.66 -34.71
N SER A 154 -44.07 23.46 -34.75
CA SER A 154 -44.40 22.44 -35.74
C SER A 154 -45.84 21.93 -35.61
N GLN A 155 -46.35 21.76 -34.39
CA GLN A 155 -47.74 21.37 -34.16
C GLN A 155 -48.71 22.49 -34.57
N ASN A 156 -48.40 23.74 -34.25
CA ASN A 156 -49.19 24.89 -34.67
C ASN A 156 -49.19 25.05 -36.20
N SER A 157 -48.03 24.94 -36.85
CA SER A 157 -47.91 24.99 -38.32
C SER A 157 -48.68 23.85 -38.99
N LEU A 158 -48.65 22.62 -38.43
CA LEU A 158 -49.43 21.50 -38.94
C LEU A 158 -50.94 21.73 -38.79
N SER A 159 -51.38 22.25 -37.64
CA SER A 159 -52.77 22.62 -37.40
C SER A 159 -53.23 23.69 -38.40
N LEU A 160 -52.43 24.75 -38.61
CA LEU A 160 -52.68 25.80 -39.60
C LEU A 160 -52.72 25.26 -41.03
N ALA A 161 -51.81 24.36 -41.40
CA ALA A 161 -51.81 23.71 -42.70
C ALA A 161 -53.08 22.88 -42.92
N SER A 162 -53.48 22.07 -41.92
CA SER A 162 -54.72 21.27 -42.00
C SER A 162 -55.98 22.14 -42.10
N GLN A 163 -56.03 23.28 -41.40
CA GLN A 163 -57.11 24.25 -41.50
C GLN A 163 -57.13 24.93 -42.87
N ALA A 164 -55.95 25.30 -43.40
CA ALA A 164 -55.82 25.89 -44.73
C ALA A 164 -56.31 24.90 -45.81
N ASP A 165 -55.90 23.63 -45.75
CA ASP A 165 -56.35 22.59 -46.68
C ASP A 165 -57.87 22.37 -46.63
N GLN A 166 -58.48 22.37 -45.43
CA GLN A 166 -59.94 22.27 -45.27
C GLN A 166 -60.68 23.50 -45.81
N SER A 167 -60.12 24.70 -45.63
CA SER A 167 -60.71 25.94 -46.15
C SER A 167 -60.68 25.98 -47.69
N ILE A 168 -59.61 25.49 -48.31
CA ILE A 168 -59.52 25.31 -49.77
C ILE A 168 -60.56 24.28 -50.23
N LEU A 169 -60.72 23.18 -49.49
CA LEU A 169 -61.72 22.17 -49.82
C LEU A 169 -63.16 22.69 -49.73
N GLN A 170 -63.45 23.61 -48.81
CA GLN A 170 -64.76 24.29 -48.74
C GLN A 170 -64.98 25.26 -49.90
N LEU A 171 -63.91 25.91 -50.38
CA LEU A 171 -63.99 26.85 -51.51
C LEU A 171 -64.17 26.15 -52.86
N LEU A 172 -63.71 24.90 -52.98
CA LEU A 172 -63.81 24.07 -54.19
C LEU A 172 -65.09 23.21 -54.22
N ARG A 173 -66.04 23.43 -53.29
CA ARG A 173 -67.31 22.70 -53.18
C ARG A 173 -68.51 23.53 -53.59
#